data_AF-A0A949S8W2-F1
#
_entry.id   AF-A0A949S8W2-F1
#
_cell.length_a   1.000
_cell.length_b   1.000
_cell.length_c   1.000
_cell.angle_alpha   90.00
_cell.angle_beta   90.00
_cell.angle_gamma   90.00
#
_symmetry.space_group_name_H-M   'P 1'
#
loop_
_entity.id
_entity.type
_entity.pdbx_description
1 polymer ?
#
loop_
_entity_poly.entity_id
_entity_poly.type
_entity_poly.pdbx_seq_one_letter_code
_entity_poly.pdbx_strand_id
1 'polypeptide(L)'
;MSKLNNDGLFSSWKTDLSSGLVVFLVALPLCLGIALASTGRPDLLFSGVIAGVIGGIVVGFVSNSPLGVSGPAAGLVVIVLTAIETLGSFEAFLLAVVLAGIIQIILGFVKAGIIAYFFPSSVIKGMLTAIGIILILKQIPHALGYDEDFAGDFFLEQKDGHNTFSELYYAFKYSSTGAIIISVISLLILMLFETSFMKKIKLFSFLPGALIVVFVGIFINYLFMNGFPDLVIKDKHLVQLPVASSPSEFISFFTLPDFSFITNPNVYVVAITLAIVASLETLLCVEATDKLDPWKRRTSTNKELIAQGTGNLVSGLLGGLPVTQVIVRSSANINSGGKTKLSAIFHGIILLLSAVFIPMFLNMIPLASLAAILLMVGYKLAKPQIFIQMYKLSKLQFVAFLVTIVAIIATDLLKGIFIGMAVALFYILRRNYLNPSRLTKETINGKDVYKLRLSEETTFLNKASIAKTLDEIPENSDLIIDGEKTFFIAYDVLENIQEFTNYTSKIKNINVTTIGIKEVTIAGGH
;
A
#
# COMPACT_ATOMS: atom_id res chain seq x y z
N MET A 1 23.64 10.45 20.46
CA MET A 1 22.98 9.52 19.51
C MET A 1 23.14 8.04 19.88
N SER A 2 24.01 7.62 20.81
CA SER A 2 24.21 6.21 21.17
C SER A 2 23.44 5.69 22.40
N LYS A 3 22.70 6.54 23.15
CA LYS A 3 22.07 6.12 24.41
C LYS A 3 20.71 5.40 24.27
N LEU A 4 20.00 5.53 23.15
CA LEU A 4 18.63 5.00 22.99
C LEU A 4 18.53 3.65 22.27
N ASN A 5 19.61 3.17 21.65
CA ASN A 5 19.61 1.84 21.00
C ASN A 5 19.69 0.67 22.01
N ASN A 6 19.93 0.97 23.29
CA ASN A 6 20.05 -0.01 24.38
C ASN A 6 19.00 0.15 25.48
N ASP A 7 18.00 1.01 25.29
CA ASP A 7 16.91 1.14 26.24
C ASP A 7 16.01 -0.10 26.09
N GLY A 8 16.07 -1.01 27.07
CA GLY A 8 15.33 -2.26 27.06
C GLY A 8 13.82 -2.06 26.91
N LEU A 9 13.11 -3.14 26.59
CA LEU A 9 11.66 -3.14 26.29
C LEU A 9 10.81 -2.35 27.32
N PHE A 10 11.23 -2.32 28.58
CA PHE A 10 10.50 -1.70 29.69
C PHE A 10 11.02 -0.32 30.11
N SER A 11 12.01 0.23 29.41
CA SER A 11 12.62 1.54 29.71
C SER A 11 11.62 2.69 29.76
N SER A 12 10.55 2.61 28.96
CA SER A 12 9.55 3.67 28.77
C SER A 12 8.13 3.20 29.05
N TRP A 13 7.96 2.20 29.94
CA TRP A 13 6.69 1.50 30.14
C TRP A 13 5.49 2.43 30.41
N LYS A 14 5.63 3.47 31.24
CA LYS A 14 4.51 4.39 31.53
C LYS A 14 3.97 5.08 30.27
N THR A 15 4.87 5.56 29.41
CA THR A 15 4.48 6.21 28.15
C THR A 15 4.01 5.20 27.12
N ASP A 16 4.64 4.03 27.05
CA ASP A 16 4.28 2.98 26.11
C ASP A 16 2.92 2.35 26.43
N LEU A 17 2.56 2.16 27.71
CA LEU A 17 1.24 1.65 28.10
C LEU A 17 0.13 2.66 27.75
N SER A 18 0.33 3.94 28.08
CA SER A 18 -0.62 5.01 27.72
C SER A 18 -0.81 5.11 26.21
N SER A 19 0.30 5.06 25.47
CA SER A 19 0.28 5.07 24.00
C SER A 19 -0.39 3.82 23.43
N GLY A 20 -0.08 2.63 23.95
CA GLY A 20 -0.73 1.37 23.56
C GLY A 20 -2.24 1.38 23.79
N LEU A 21 -2.73 2.05 24.84
CA LEU A 21 -4.17 2.25 25.05
C LEU A 21 -4.78 3.13 23.94
N VAL A 22 -4.13 4.24 23.56
CA VAL A 22 -4.59 5.09 22.46
C VAL A 22 -4.60 4.31 21.14
N VAL A 23 -3.54 3.53 20.87
CA VAL A 23 -3.46 2.68 19.68
C VAL A 23 -4.60 1.65 19.66
N PHE A 24 -4.92 1.03 20.80
CA PHE A 24 -6.07 0.14 20.93
C PHE A 24 -7.40 0.81 20.58
N LEU A 25 -7.65 2.01 21.10
CA LEU A 25 -8.88 2.76 20.82
C LEU A 25 -9.02 3.12 19.33
N VAL A 26 -7.90 3.34 18.63
CA VAL A 26 -7.88 3.54 17.16
C VAL A 26 -8.07 2.22 16.41
N ALA A 27 -7.38 1.18 16.86
CA ALA A 27 -7.25 -0.08 16.13
C ALA A 27 -8.51 -0.95 16.19
N LEU A 28 -9.24 -0.96 17.31
CA LEU A 28 -10.40 -1.84 17.46
C LEU A 28 -11.49 -1.57 16.40
N PRO A 29 -11.99 -0.33 16.19
CA PRO A 29 -12.96 -0.07 15.13
C PRO A 29 -12.39 -0.33 13.73
N LEU A 30 -11.09 -0.05 13.52
CA LEU A 30 -10.44 -0.31 12.24
C LEU A 30 -10.29 -1.80 11.94
N CYS A 31 -9.99 -2.65 12.93
CA CYS A 31 -9.92 -4.10 12.76
C CYS A 31 -11.27 -4.66 12.31
N LEU A 32 -12.35 -4.23 12.97
CA LEU A 32 -13.71 -4.65 12.62
C LEU A 32 -14.12 -4.13 11.24
N GLY A 33 -13.93 -2.84 10.97
CA GLY A 33 -14.26 -2.27 9.67
C GLY A 33 -13.47 -2.94 8.54
N ILE A 34 -12.14 -3.05 8.67
CA ILE A 34 -11.33 -3.67 7.62
C ILE A 34 -11.72 -5.14 7.42
N ALA A 35 -12.07 -5.88 8.48
CA ALA A 35 -12.57 -7.25 8.31
C ALA A 35 -13.88 -7.31 7.55
N LEU A 36 -14.84 -6.43 7.88
CA LEU A 36 -16.10 -6.33 7.14
C LEU A 36 -15.83 -6.07 5.66
N ALA A 37 -15.01 -5.07 5.37
CA ALA A 37 -14.70 -4.67 4.01
C ALA A 37 -13.93 -5.75 3.23
N SER A 38 -13.03 -6.47 3.91
CA SER A 38 -12.18 -7.49 3.29
C SER A 38 -12.92 -8.79 3.00
N THR A 39 -13.91 -9.14 3.83
CA THR A 39 -14.60 -10.43 3.74
C THR A 39 -15.99 -10.30 3.14
N GLY A 40 -16.57 -9.09 3.14
CA GLY A 40 -17.98 -8.86 2.80
C GLY A 40 -18.95 -9.49 3.80
N ARG A 41 -18.46 -10.03 4.92
CA ARG A 41 -19.16 -10.98 5.76
C ARG A 41 -19.11 -10.59 7.24
N PRO A 42 -20.25 -10.26 7.87
CA PRO A 42 -20.30 -9.92 9.29
C PRO A 42 -19.87 -11.07 10.22
N ASP A 43 -20.02 -12.32 9.81
CA ASP A 43 -19.63 -13.49 10.62
C ASP A 43 -18.11 -13.68 10.72
N LEU A 44 -17.35 -13.11 9.79
CA LEU A 44 -15.88 -13.21 9.75
C LEU A 44 -15.16 -12.04 10.42
N LEU A 45 -15.86 -11.14 11.13
CA LEU A 45 -15.26 -9.96 11.76
C LEU A 45 -14.16 -10.29 12.79
N PHE A 46 -14.27 -11.44 13.43
CA PHE A 46 -13.26 -11.93 14.38
C PHE A 46 -11.88 -12.09 13.74
N SER A 47 -11.81 -12.41 12.44
CA SER A 47 -10.54 -12.54 11.70
C SER A 47 -9.70 -11.24 11.68
N GLY A 48 -10.34 -10.06 11.67
CA GLY A 48 -9.64 -8.78 11.78
C GLY A 48 -9.12 -8.51 13.18
N VAL A 49 -9.85 -8.97 14.20
CA VAL A 49 -9.42 -8.87 15.59
C VAL A 49 -8.21 -9.76 15.82
N ILE A 50 -8.24 -11.02 15.35
CA ILE A 50 -7.08 -11.93 15.37
C ILE A 50 -5.88 -11.28 14.69
N ALA A 51 -6.04 -10.75 13.48
CA ALA A 51 -4.97 -10.06 12.76
C ALA A 51 -4.40 -8.87 13.55
N GLY A 52 -5.24 -8.11 14.25
CA GLY A 52 -4.79 -7.03 15.14
C GLY A 52 -4.00 -7.54 16.35
N VAL A 53 -4.45 -8.63 16.98
CA VAL A 53 -3.76 -9.26 18.12
C VAL A 53 -2.39 -9.79 17.68
N ILE A 54 -2.33 -10.52 16.57
CA ILE A 54 -1.07 -11.05 16.02
C ILE A 54 -0.14 -9.92 15.57
N GLY A 55 -0.68 -8.86 14.95
CA GLY A 55 0.09 -7.67 14.59
C GLY A 55 0.66 -6.91 15.79
N GLY A 56 -0.08 -6.84 16.90
CA GLY A 56 0.40 -6.21 18.13
C GLY A 56 1.40 -7.07 18.89
N ILE A 57 1.09 -8.35 19.10
CA ILE A 57 1.88 -9.26 19.93
C ILE A 57 3.02 -9.88 19.13
N VAL A 58 2.71 -10.74 18.15
CA VAL A 58 3.72 -11.54 17.42
C VAL A 58 4.65 -10.64 16.63
N VAL A 59 4.08 -9.78 15.77
CA VAL A 59 4.90 -8.84 14.98
C VAL A 59 5.60 -7.85 15.89
N GLY A 60 4.92 -7.34 16.93
CA GLY A 60 5.55 -6.46 17.92
C GLY A 60 6.78 -7.07 18.60
N PHE A 61 6.76 -8.38 18.92
CA PHE A 61 7.92 -9.06 19.50
C PHE A 61 9.07 -9.25 18.52
N VAL A 62 8.78 -9.67 17.28
CA VAL A 62 9.78 -10.02 16.25
C VAL A 62 10.34 -8.78 15.53
N SER A 63 9.52 -7.74 15.35
CA SER A 63 9.90 -6.53 14.64
C SER A 63 11.00 -5.75 15.36
N ASN A 64 11.84 -5.12 14.54
CA ASN A 64 12.85 -4.16 14.98
C ASN A 64 12.37 -2.71 14.83
N SER A 65 11.13 -2.47 14.39
CA SER A 65 10.53 -1.14 14.36
C SER A 65 10.02 -0.77 15.76
N PRO A 66 10.57 0.24 16.45
CA PRO A 66 10.17 0.53 17.82
C PRO A 66 8.77 1.14 17.92
N LEU A 67 8.30 1.82 16.87
CA LEU A 67 7.04 2.58 16.87
C LEU A 67 6.02 2.00 15.88
N GLY A 68 6.43 1.04 15.05
CA GLY A 68 5.56 0.36 14.10
C GLY A 68 4.49 -0.45 14.80
N VAL A 69 3.26 -0.30 14.35
CA VAL A 69 2.12 -1.11 14.81
C VAL A 69 1.51 -1.80 13.60
N SER A 70 1.40 -3.12 13.69
CA SER A 70 0.90 -3.97 12.60
C SER A 70 -0.53 -4.43 12.84
N GLY A 71 -1.20 -4.88 11.78
CA GLY A 71 -2.52 -5.46 11.82
C GLY A 71 -3.18 -5.47 10.44
N PRO A 72 -4.50 -5.70 10.35
CA PRO A 72 -5.19 -5.71 9.07
C PRO A 72 -5.14 -4.32 8.44
N ALA A 73 -4.92 -4.27 7.13
CA ALA A 73 -4.70 -3.05 6.38
C ALA A 73 -5.74 -2.85 5.28
N ALA A 74 -6.16 -1.59 5.13
CA ALA A 74 -7.08 -1.20 4.06
C ALA A 74 -6.50 -1.49 2.67
N GLY A 75 -5.17 -1.48 2.54
CA GLY A 75 -4.45 -1.81 1.32
C GLY A 75 -4.74 -3.20 0.76
N LEU A 76 -5.09 -4.15 1.64
CA LEU A 76 -5.30 -5.55 1.29
C LEU A 76 -6.77 -5.93 1.11
N VAL A 77 -7.72 -5.04 1.45
CA VAL A 77 -9.17 -5.31 1.44
C VAL A 77 -9.63 -5.96 0.15
N VAL A 78 -9.28 -5.36 -0.99
CA VAL A 78 -9.69 -5.84 -2.31
C VAL A 78 -9.08 -7.21 -2.62
N ILE A 79 -7.81 -7.40 -2.27
CA ILE A 79 -7.12 -8.67 -2.52
C ILE A 79 -7.78 -9.79 -1.72
N VAL A 80 -8.08 -9.54 -0.45
CA VAL A 80 -8.72 -10.53 0.42
C VAL A 80 -10.11 -10.90 -0.12
N LEU A 81 -10.92 -9.90 -0.47
CA LEU A 81 -12.26 -10.13 -1.00
C LEU A 81 -12.22 -11.00 -2.27
N THR A 82 -11.45 -10.57 -3.27
CA THR A 82 -11.28 -11.31 -4.53
C THR A 82 -10.67 -12.69 -4.31
N ALA A 83 -9.76 -12.85 -3.35
CA ALA A 83 -9.13 -14.13 -3.06
C ALA A 83 -10.10 -15.14 -2.44
N ILE A 84 -10.94 -14.71 -1.48
CA ILE A 84 -11.97 -15.56 -0.88
C ILE A 84 -12.96 -16.03 -1.95
N GLU A 85 -13.36 -15.14 -2.85
CA GLU A 85 -14.23 -15.47 -3.98
C GLU A 85 -13.59 -16.44 -4.96
N THR A 86 -12.35 -16.18 -5.37
CA THR A 86 -11.61 -16.99 -6.35
C THR A 86 -11.34 -18.40 -5.83
N LEU A 87 -11.04 -18.52 -4.53
CA LEU A 87 -10.78 -19.80 -3.88
C LEU A 87 -12.07 -20.50 -3.43
N GLY A 88 -13.17 -19.76 -3.30
CA GLY A 88 -14.49 -20.27 -2.89
C GLY A 88 -14.60 -20.65 -1.42
N SER A 89 -13.55 -20.43 -0.61
CA SER A 89 -13.48 -20.79 0.80
C SER A 89 -12.58 -19.83 1.56
N PHE A 90 -12.99 -19.49 2.78
CA PHE A 90 -12.18 -18.68 3.69
C PHE A 90 -10.96 -19.48 4.19
N GLU A 91 -11.13 -20.77 4.47
CA GLU A 91 -10.09 -21.70 4.90
C GLU A 91 -9.00 -21.89 3.83
N ALA A 92 -9.39 -21.96 2.55
CA ALA A 92 -8.46 -21.97 1.43
C ALA A 92 -7.68 -20.63 1.33
N PHE A 93 -8.35 -19.51 1.58
CA PHE A 93 -7.70 -18.20 1.67
C PHE A 93 -6.70 -18.13 2.84
N LEU A 94 -7.03 -18.66 4.01
CA LEU A 94 -6.11 -18.72 5.15
C LEU A 94 -4.83 -19.49 4.80
N LEU A 95 -4.92 -20.58 4.03
CA LEU A 95 -3.75 -21.29 3.52
C LEU A 95 -2.87 -20.37 2.65
N ALA A 96 -3.47 -19.56 1.79
CA ALA A 96 -2.75 -18.57 1.00
C ALA A 96 -2.05 -17.51 1.88
N VAL A 97 -2.67 -17.08 2.98
CA VAL A 97 -2.06 -16.16 3.97
C VAL A 97 -0.85 -16.81 4.66
N VAL A 98 -0.95 -18.09 5.03
CA VAL A 98 0.18 -18.86 5.60
C VAL A 98 1.34 -18.91 4.62
N LEU A 99 1.07 -19.27 3.37
CA LEU A 99 2.09 -19.33 2.31
C LEU A 99 2.68 -17.96 2.01
N ALA A 100 1.87 -16.89 2.02
CA ALA A 100 2.36 -15.52 1.88
C ALA A 100 3.34 -15.15 3.00
N GLY A 101 3.05 -15.54 4.24
CA GLY A 101 3.94 -15.39 5.38
C GLY A 101 5.30 -16.09 5.19
N ILE A 102 5.27 -17.33 4.70
CA ILE A 102 6.48 -18.10 4.36
C ILE A 102 7.29 -17.38 3.29
N ILE A 103 6.65 -16.92 2.21
CA ILE A 103 7.31 -16.19 1.12
C ILE A 103 7.97 -14.92 1.67
N GLN A 104 7.29 -14.15 2.52
CA GLN A 104 7.85 -12.94 3.13
C GLN A 104 9.07 -13.23 4.02
N ILE A 105 9.04 -14.31 4.80
CA ILE A 105 10.19 -14.76 5.60
C ILE A 105 11.38 -15.07 4.67
N ILE A 106 11.14 -15.81 3.58
CA ILE A 106 12.17 -16.13 2.57
C ILE A 106 12.73 -14.84 1.97
N LEU A 107 11.88 -13.90 1.55
CA LEU A 107 12.27 -12.59 1.00
C LEU A 107 13.14 -11.80 1.98
N GLY A 108 12.82 -11.84 3.28
CA GLY A 108 13.62 -11.23 4.33
C GLY A 108 15.02 -11.84 4.46
N PHE A 109 15.14 -13.17 4.40
CA PHE A 109 16.43 -13.87 4.46
C PHE A 109 17.32 -13.60 3.24
N VAL A 110 16.74 -13.59 2.03
CA VAL A 110 17.49 -13.27 0.79
C VAL A 110 17.75 -11.77 0.60
N LYS A 111 17.36 -10.95 1.57
CA LYS A 111 17.51 -9.49 1.59
C LYS A 111 16.79 -8.76 0.45
N ALA A 112 15.64 -9.27 0.03
CA ALA A 112 14.82 -8.69 -1.04
C ALA A 112 14.05 -7.42 -0.62
N GLY A 113 14.17 -6.95 0.62
CA GLY A 113 13.55 -5.71 1.09
C GLY A 113 14.04 -4.45 0.37
N ILE A 114 15.12 -4.55 -0.42
CA ILE A 114 15.57 -3.47 -1.30
C ILE A 114 14.59 -3.18 -2.45
N ILE A 115 13.76 -4.15 -2.85
CA ILE A 115 12.87 -4.06 -4.01
C ILE A 115 11.88 -2.90 -3.87
N ALA A 116 11.42 -2.59 -2.65
CA ALA A 116 10.48 -1.49 -2.42
C ALA A 116 11.02 -0.12 -2.87
N TYR A 117 12.34 0.07 -2.89
CA TYR A 117 12.96 1.32 -3.37
C TYR A 117 12.91 1.50 -4.88
N PHE A 118 12.64 0.43 -5.64
CA PHE A 118 12.54 0.47 -7.09
C PHE A 118 11.13 0.77 -7.61
N PHE A 119 10.12 0.79 -6.72
CA PHE A 119 8.75 1.15 -7.10
C PHE A 119 8.63 2.67 -7.28
N PRO A 120 8.26 3.16 -8.48
CA PRO A 120 8.07 4.58 -8.72
C PRO A 120 6.95 5.13 -7.83
N SER A 121 7.19 6.32 -7.27
CA SER A 121 6.23 6.98 -6.39
C SER A 121 4.87 7.23 -7.04
N SER A 122 4.82 7.39 -8.37
CA SER A 122 3.58 7.51 -9.15
C SER A 122 2.73 6.24 -9.10
N VAL A 123 3.35 5.06 -9.17
CA VAL A 123 2.66 3.76 -9.13
C VAL A 123 2.14 3.51 -7.72
N ILE A 124 2.95 3.76 -6.69
CA ILE A 124 2.53 3.62 -5.29
C ILE A 124 1.34 4.52 -4.97
N LYS A 125 1.39 5.79 -5.37
CA LYS A 125 0.28 6.73 -5.16
C LYS A 125 -0.95 6.31 -5.96
N GLY A 126 -0.76 5.82 -7.19
CA GLY A 126 -1.86 5.32 -8.04
C GLY A 126 -2.55 4.13 -7.39
N MET A 127 -1.77 3.19 -6.87
CA MET A 127 -2.25 2.03 -6.12
C MET A 127 -3.06 2.44 -4.88
N LEU A 128 -2.52 3.31 -4.03
CA LEU A 128 -3.24 3.79 -2.83
C LEU A 128 -4.52 4.53 -3.18
N THR A 129 -4.50 5.37 -4.23
CA THR A 129 -5.70 6.07 -4.69
C THR A 129 -6.75 5.13 -5.27
N ALA A 130 -6.35 4.11 -6.04
CA ALA A 130 -7.27 3.10 -6.55
C ALA A 130 -7.95 2.33 -5.40
N ILE A 131 -7.17 1.88 -4.42
CA ILE A 131 -7.69 1.22 -3.21
C ILE A 131 -8.65 2.15 -2.47
N GLY A 132 -8.33 3.44 -2.33
CA GLY A 132 -9.22 4.41 -1.71
C GLY A 132 -10.56 4.58 -2.44
N ILE A 133 -10.54 4.63 -3.78
CA ILE A 133 -11.74 4.70 -4.62
C ILE A 133 -12.58 3.42 -4.46
N ILE A 134 -11.94 2.26 -4.56
CA ILE A 134 -12.61 0.97 -4.40
C ILE A 134 -13.25 0.88 -3.02
N LEU A 135 -12.51 1.22 -1.96
CA LEU A 135 -13.01 1.22 -0.60
C LEU A 135 -14.22 2.14 -0.44
N ILE A 136 -14.20 3.34 -1.04
CA ILE A 136 -15.37 4.23 -0.99
C ILE A 136 -16.59 3.54 -1.61
N LEU A 137 -16.45 3.06 -2.84
CA LEU A 137 -17.54 2.47 -3.60
C LEU A 137 -18.10 1.23 -2.91
N LYS A 138 -17.20 0.42 -2.32
CA LYS A 138 -17.55 -0.78 -1.56
C LYS A 138 -18.20 -0.49 -0.20
N GLN A 139 -18.09 0.72 0.34
CA GLN A 139 -18.65 1.07 1.66
C GLN A 139 -19.93 1.90 1.60
N ILE A 140 -20.31 2.42 0.43
CA ILE A 140 -21.58 3.15 0.28
C ILE A 140 -22.79 2.26 0.61
N PRO A 141 -22.91 0.99 0.14
CA PRO A 141 -24.05 0.15 0.48
C PRO A 141 -24.26 -0.04 1.99
N HIS A 142 -23.19 -0.40 2.71
CA HIS A 142 -23.20 -0.52 4.17
C HIS A 142 -23.57 0.81 4.88
N ALA A 143 -23.10 1.94 4.36
CA ALA A 143 -23.45 3.26 4.87
C ALA A 143 -24.93 3.63 4.64
N LEU A 144 -25.56 3.05 3.62
CA LEU A 144 -26.98 3.19 3.32
C LEU A 144 -27.83 2.09 4.00
N GLY A 145 -27.21 1.12 4.66
CA GLY A 145 -27.88 -0.01 5.31
C GLY A 145 -28.37 -1.08 4.34
N TYR A 146 -27.69 -1.24 3.21
CA TYR A 146 -27.92 -2.30 2.24
C TYR A 146 -26.76 -3.30 2.27
N ASP A 147 -27.04 -4.49 2.82
CA ASP A 147 -26.06 -5.56 3.08
C ASP A 147 -26.56 -6.88 2.45
N GLU A 148 -26.76 -6.89 1.13
CA GLU A 148 -26.97 -8.12 0.32
C GLU A 148 -25.63 -8.55 -0.30
N ASP A 149 -25.47 -9.85 -0.62
CA ASP A 149 -24.22 -10.54 -0.94
C ASP A 149 -23.24 -9.74 -1.82
N PHE A 150 -22.23 -9.16 -1.17
CA PHE A 150 -21.38 -8.13 -1.77
C PHE A 150 -20.04 -8.68 -2.29
N ALA A 151 -20.11 -9.80 -2.99
CA ALA A 151 -18.95 -10.49 -3.54
C ALA A 151 -18.90 -10.31 -5.06
N GLY A 152 -18.03 -9.44 -5.58
CA GLY A 152 -18.03 -9.12 -7.00
C GLY A 152 -16.97 -8.15 -7.50
N ASP A 153 -16.47 -8.44 -8.71
CA ASP A 153 -15.57 -7.59 -9.47
C ASP A 153 -16.22 -6.28 -9.93
N PHE A 154 -15.40 -5.25 -10.20
CA PHE A 154 -15.89 -3.91 -10.56
C PHE A 154 -16.66 -3.84 -11.88
N PHE A 155 -16.30 -4.70 -12.84
CA PHE A 155 -16.80 -4.67 -14.22
C PHE A 155 -17.32 -6.00 -14.75
N LEU A 156 -17.09 -7.11 -14.03
CA LEU A 156 -17.59 -8.42 -14.44
C LEU A 156 -18.93 -8.69 -13.78
N GLU A 157 -19.88 -9.23 -14.56
CA GLU A 157 -21.13 -9.76 -14.04
C GLU A 157 -20.83 -10.75 -12.92
N GLN A 158 -21.36 -10.46 -11.73
CA GLN A 158 -21.36 -11.36 -10.59
C GLN A 158 -22.14 -12.63 -10.93
N LYS A 159 -21.98 -13.68 -10.13
CA LYS A 159 -22.73 -14.95 -10.29
C LYS A 159 -24.25 -14.77 -10.19
N ASP A 160 -24.72 -13.66 -9.63
CA ASP A 160 -26.11 -13.23 -9.52
C ASP A 160 -26.56 -12.25 -10.64
N GLY A 161 -25.65 -11.84 -11.54
CA GLY A 161 -25.91 -10.89 -12.62
C GLY A 161 -25.78 -9.41 -12.23
N HIS A 162 -25.32 -9.09 -11.01
CA HIS A 162 -25.11 -7.73 -10.55
C HIS A 162 -23.64 -7.28 -10.73
N ASN A 163 -23.39 -5.97 -10.58
CA ASN A 163 -22.06 -5.38 -10.53
C ASN A 163 -22.04 -4.22 -9.52
N THR A 164 -20.86 -3.67 -9.25
CA THR A 164 -20.71 -2.58 -8.26
C THR A 164 -21.62 -1.36 -8.53
N PHE A 165 -22.00 -1.09 -9.77
CA PHE A 165 -22.92 0.01 -10.10
C PHE A 165 -24.41 -0.36 -9.90
N SER A 166 -24.82 -1.59 -10.20
CA SER A 166 -26.18 -2.03 -9.90
C SER A 166 -26.40 -2.15 -8.39
N GLU A 167 -25.39 -2.60 -7.66
CA GLU A 167 -25.39 -2.62 -6.19
C GLU A 167 -25.58 -1.23 -5.62
N LEU A 168 -24.91 -0.22 -6.19
CA LEU A 168 -25.11 1.16 -5.76
C LEU A 168 -26.55 1.63 -6.01
N TYR A 169 -27.13 1.27 -7.16
CA TYR A 169 -28.52 1.57 -7.47
C TYR A 169 -29.50 0.91 -6.48
N TYR A 170 -29.30 -0.38 -6.16
CA TYR A 170 -30.13 -1.10 -5.20
C TYR A 170 -29.94 -0.58 -3.77
N ALA A 171 -28.72 -0.21 -3.39
CA ALA A 171 -28.43 0.40 -2.10
C ALA A 171 -29.19 1.72 -1.92
N PHE A 172 -29.30 2.55 -2.96
CA PHE A 172 -30.14 3.75 -2.91
C PHE A 172 -31.63 3.40 -2.80
N LYS A 173 -32.09 2.40 -3.56
CA LYS A 173 -33.50 1.99 -3.63
C LYS A 173 -34.01 1.33 -2.34
N TYR A 174 -33.20 0.48 -1.72
CA TYR A 174 -33.52 -0.31 -0.53
C TYR A 174 -32.77 0.17 0.71
N SER A 175 -32.45 1.46 0.74
CA SER A 175 -31.73 2.07 1.86
C SER A 175 -32.54 2.06 3.16
N SER A 176 -31.82 1.95 4.29
CA SER A 176 -32.35 2.13 5.63
C SER A 176 -32.12 3.57 6.10
N THR A 177 -33.21 4.29 6.36
CA THR A 177 -33.16 5.67 6.87
C THR A 177 -32.34 5.78 8.16
N GLY A 178 -32.46 4.79 9.06
CA GLY A 178 -31.67 4.76 10.29
C GLY A 178 -30.16 4.68 10.03
N ALA A 179 -29.76 3.86 9.05
CA ALA A 179 -28.35 3.66 8.69
C ALA A 179 -27.78 4.93 8.05
N ILE A 180 -28.55 5.58 7.18
CA ILE A 180 -28.17 6.88 6.58
C ILE A 180 -27.94 7.93 7.67
N ILE A 181 -28.85 8.06 8.64
CA ILE A 181 -28.72 9.04 9.73
C ILE A 181 -27.43 8.78 10.52
N ILE A 182 -27.21 7.53 10.93
CA ILE A 182 -26.00 7.14 11.69
C ILE A 182 -24.74 7.42 10.85
N SER A 183 -24.72 7.04 9.58
CA SER A 183 -23.57 7.24 8.68
C SER A 183 -23.26 8.72 8.45
N VAL A 184 -24.26 9.55 8.15
CA VAL A 184 -24.08 10.99 7.92
C VAL A 184 -23.57 11.69 9.18
N ILE A 185 -24.17 11.42 10.34
CA ILE A 185 -23.70 11.98 11.61
C ILE A 185 -22.27 11.53 11.90
N SER A 186 -21.96 10.25 11.65
CA SER A 186 -20.62 9.69 11.83
C SER A 186 -19.59 10.39 10.93
N LEU A 187 -19.91 10.62 9.64
CA LEU A 187 -19.05 11.35 8.71
C LEU A 187 -18.84 12.81 9.14
N LEU A 188 -19.90 13.49 9.58
CA LEU A 188 -19.80 14.87 10.08
C LEU A 188 -18.86 14.96 11.29
N ILE A 189 -18.98 14.01 12.23
CA ILE A 189 -18.07 13.92 13.38
C ILE A 189 -16.64 13.68 12.91
N LEU A 190 -16.39 12.72 12.01
CA LEU A 190 -15.03 12.45 11.52
C LEU A 190 -14.42 13.65 10.79
N MET A 191 -15.20 14.36 9.98
CA MET A 191 -14.75 15.59 9.31
C MET A 191 -14.45 16.71 10.32
N LEU A 192 -15.29 16.85 11.35
CA LEU A 192 -15.06 17.82 12.42
C LEU A 192 -13.75 17.52 13.16
N PHE A 193 -13.48 16.25 13.47
CA PHE A 193 -12.24 15.79 14.11
C PHE A 193 -10.97 16.05 13.27
N GLU A 194 -11.10 16.19 11.95
CA GLU A 194 -9.97 16.55 11.09
C GLU A 194 -9.60 18.04 11.13
N THR A 195 -10.49 18.89 11.62
CA THR A 195 -10.25 20.34 11.70
C THR A 195 -9.14 20.68 12.69
N SER A 196 -8.41 21.76 12.39
CA SER A 196 -7.35 22.27 13.27
C SER A 196 -7.87 22.69 14.64
N PHE A 197 -9.15 23.02 14.77
CA PHE A 197 -9.79 23.36 16.04
C PHE A 197 -9.87 22.14 16.97
N MET A 198 -10.45 21.03 16.49
CA MET A 198 -10.59 19.82 17.31
C MET A 198 -9.23 19.26 17.72
N LYS A 199 -8.24 19.29 16.81
CA LYS A 199 -6.86 18.83 17.07
C LYS A 199 -6.13 19.63 18.16
N LYS A 200 -6.57 20.85 18.50
CA LYS A 200 -5.99 21.67 19.58
C LYS A 200 -6.53 21.31 20.97
N ILE A 201 -7.69 20.65 21.05
CA ILE A 201 -8.32 20.30 22.31
C ILE A 201 -7.61 19.07 22.89
N LYS A 202 -6.99 19.22 24.07
CA LYS A 202 -6.21 18.14 24.72
C LYS A 202 -7.00 16.85 24.92
N LEU A 203 -8.31 16.90 25.16
CA LEU A 203 -9.12 15.68 25.30
C LEU A 203 -9.16 14.87 23.99
N PHE A 204 -9.35 15.55 22.85
CA PHE A 204 -9.47 14.93 21.54
C PHE A 204 -8.12 14.60 20.90
N SER A 205 -6.99 15.01 21.50
CA SER A 205 -5.69 14.45 21.14
C SER A 205 -5.48 13.03 21.66
N PHE A 206 -6.19 12.63 22.72
CA PHE A 206 -6.14 11.26 23.26
C PHE A 206 -7.26 10.36 22.73
N LEU A 207 -8.44 10.93 22.44
CA LEU A 207 -9.61 10.16 22.04
C LEU A 207 -9.82 10.20 20.51
N PRO A 208 -9.71 9.06 19.80
CA PRO A 208 -9.87 9.03 18.35
C PRO A 208 -11.30 9.32 17.90
N GLY A 209 -11.46 10.08 16.80
CA GLY A 209 -12.78 10.32 16.21
C GLY A 209 -13.54 9.04 15.83
N ALA A 210 -12.82 7.99 15.42
CA ALA A 210 -13.41 6.68 15.12
C ALA A 210 -14.12 6.05 16.34
N LEU A 211 -13.57 6.22 17.54
CA LEU A 211 -14.19 5.71 18.76
C LEU A 211 -15.44 6.51 19.14
N ILE A 212 -15.39 7.85 18.98
CA ILE A 212 -16.56 8.70 19.20
C ILE A 212 -17.70 8.30 18.27
N VAL A 213 -17.40 8.06 17.00
CA VAL A 213 -18.38 7.57 16.02
C VAL A 213 -19.03 6.26 16.46
N VAL A 214 -18.24 5.31 16.97
CA VAL A 214 -18.76 4.04 17.48
C VAL A 214 -19.74 4.27 18.64
N PHE A 215 -19.36 5.06 19.64
CA PHE A 215 -20.25 5.37 20.77
C PHE A 215 -21.51 6.12 20.36
N VAL A 216 -21.38 7.11 19.48
CA VAL A 216 -22.52 7.87 18.96
C VAL A 216 -23.45 6.98 18.14
N GLY A 217 -22.91 6.06 17.34
CA GLY A 217 -23.69 5.07 16.60
C GLY A 217 -24.51 4.17 17.50
N ILE A 218 -23.89 3.59 18.55
CA ILE A 218 -24.60 2.80 19.56
C ILE A 218 -25.70 3.62 20.23
N PHE A 219 -25.37 4.86 20.64
CA PHE A 219 -26.30 5.73 21.34
C PHE A 219 -27.50 6.12 20.48
N ILE A 220 -27.28 6.49 19.22
CA ILE A 220 -28.35 6.83 18.27
C ILE A 220 -29.25 5.60 18.03
N ASN A 221 -28.66 4.43 17.81
CA ASN A 221 -29.46 3.21 17.61
C ASN A 221 -30.28 2.86 18.87
N TYR A 222 -29.73 3.07 20.06
CA TYR A 222 -30.45 2.92 21.32
C TYR A 222 -31.63 3.90 21.43
N LEU A 223 -31.47 5.15 20.99
CA LEU A 223 -32.59 6.11 20.94
C LEU A 223 -33.67 5.66 19.94
N PHE A 224 -33.29 5.11 18.79
CA PHE A 224 -34.25 4.55 17.83
C PHE A 224 -35.05 3.41 18.44
N MET A 225 -34.42 2.51 19.21
CA MET A 225 -35.11 1.40 19.87
C MET A 225 -36.22 1.85 20.81
N ASN A 226 -36.05 3.01 21.46
CA ASN A 226 -36.99 3.51 22.47
C ASN A 226 -37.98 4.56 21.94
N GLY A 227 -37.65 5.26 20.85
CA GLY A 227 -38.46 6.38 20.34
C GLY A 227 -38.91 6.27 18.88
N PHE A 228 -38.19 5.52 18.03
CA PHE A 228 -38.44 5.45 16.58
C PHE A 228 -38.18 4.03 16.04
N PRO A 229 -39.07 3.06 16.30
CA PRO A 229 -38.86 1.66 15.95
C PRO A 229 -38.55 1.39 14.46
N ASP A 230 -39.10 2.21 13.56
CA ASP A 230 -38.88 2.10 12.11
C ASP A 230 -37.45 2.47 11.68
N LEU A 231 -36.68 3.15 12.54
CA LEU A 231 -35.30 3.57 12.27
C LEU A 231 -34.26 2.62 12.88
N VAL A 232 -34.70 1.61 13.63
CA VAL A 232 -33.79 0.73 14.38
C VAL A 232 -32.94 -0.13 13.44
N ILE A 233 -31.64 -0.17 13.73
CA ILE A 233 -30.71 -1.10 13.11
C ILE A 233 -30.69 -2.39 13.91
N LYS A 234 -31.03 -3.50 13.24
CA LYS A 234 -31.14 -4.84 13.82
C LYS A 234 -30.24 -5.86 13.10
N ASP A 235 -30.02 -6.98 13.78
CA ASP A 235 -29.52 -8.24 13.22
C ASP A 235 -28.27 -8.09 12.34
N LYS A 236 -28.44 -8.24 11.01
CA LYS A 236 -27.38 -8.27 10.00
C LYS A 236 -26.62 -6.95 9.83
N HIS A 237 -27.19 -5.85 10.31
CA HIS A 237 -26.62 -4.50 10.20
C HIS A 237 -25.86 -4.04 11.46
N LEU A 238 -25.66 -4.95 12.42
CA LEU A 238 -24.80 -4.77 13.58
C LEU A 238 -23.53 -5.63 13.45
N VAL A 239 -22.49 -5.28 14.20
CA VAL A 239 -21.31 -6.13 14.35
C VAL A 239 -21.70 -7.49 14.92
N GLN A 240 -21.13 -8.55 14.35
CA GLN A 240 -21.36 -9.93 14.77
C GLN A 240 -20.05 -10.57 15.20
N LEU A 241 -19.74 -10.46 16.49
CA LEU A 241 -18.66 -11.20 17.11
C LEU A 241 -19.22 -12.35 17.95
N PRO A 242 -18.58 -13.53 17.89
CA PRO A 242 -19.00 -14.66 18.68
C PRO A 242 -18.74 -14.39 20.18
N VAL A 243 -19.67 -14.82 21.03
CA VAL A 243 -19.62 -14.61 22.50
C VAL A 243 -19.38 -15.96 23.16
N ALA A 244 -18.20 -16.16 23.75
CA ALA A 244 -17.87 -17.43 24.40
C ALA A 244 -18.48 -17.50 25.81
N SER A 245 -19.20 -18.58 26.10
CA SER A 245 -19.66 -18.93 27.44
C SER A 245 -18.61 -19.75 28.21
N SER A 246 -17.61 -20.30 27.52
CA SER A 246 -16.53 -21.11 28.09
C SER A 246 -15.21 -20.94 27.34
N PRO A 247 -14.05 -21.24 27.96
CA PRO A 247 -12.76 -21.22 27.26
C PRO A 247 -12.69 -22.14 26.03
N SER A 248 -13.34 -23.32 26.06
CA SER A 248 -13.40 -24.24 24.92
C SER A 248 -14.19 -23.66 23.75
N GLU A 249 -15.26 -22.94 24.02
CA GLU A 249 -16.06 -22.25 23.00
C GLU A 249 -15.26 -21.11 22.38
N PHE A 250 -14.50 -20.34 23.17
CA PHE A 250 -13.61 -19.31 22.63
C PHE A 250 -12.58 -19.89 21.65
N ILE A 251 -12.02 -21.06 21.93
CA ILE A 251 -11.08 -21.75 21.03
C ILE A 251 -11.79 -22.17 19.73
N SER A 252 -13.07 -22.52 19.78
CA SER A 252 -13.84 -22.90 18.59
C SER A 252 -14.06 -21.77 17.58
N PHE A 253 -13.84 -20.51 17.98
CA PHE A 253 -13.97 -19.35 17.08
C PHE A 253 -12.78 -19.20 16.12
N PHE A 254 -11.68 -19.89 16.38
CA PHE A 254 -10.50 -19.89 15.51
C PHE A 254 -10.76 -20.82 14.32
N THR A 255 -10.62 -20.27 13.11
CA THR A 255 -10.72 -21.05 11.87
C THR A 255 -9.32 -21.44 11.42
N LEU A 256 -9.11 -22.71 11.09
CA LEU A 256 -7.81 -23.21 10.63
C LEU A 256 -7.75 -23.25 9.09
N PRO A 257 -6.56 -23.12 8.47
CA PRO A 257 -6.42 -23.25 7.03
C PRO A 257 -6.71 -24.68 6.55
N ASP A 258 -7.35 -24.80 5.39
CA ASP A 258 -7.60 -26.11 4.76
C ASP A 258 -6.45 -26.48 3.80
N PHE A 259 -5.61 -27.42 4.23
CA PHE A 259 -4.48 -27.93 3.46
C PHE A 259 -4.89 -28.81 2.26
N SER A 260 -6.17 -29.20 2.13
CA SER A 260 -6.65 -29.90 0.93
C SER A 260 -6.47 -29.07 -0.34
N PHE A 261 -6.45 -27.73 -0.21
CA PHE A 261 -6.25 -26.79 -1.31
C PHE A 261 -4.78 -26.59 -1.70
N ILE A 262 -3.82 -27.28 -1.08
CA ILE A 262 -2.38 -27.10 -1.38
C ILE A 262 -2.02 -27.39 -2.83
N THR A 263 -2.77 -28.25 -3.53
CA THR A 263 -2.55 -28.55 -4.95
C THR A 263 -3.23 -27.56 -5.90
N ASN A 264 -4.03 -26.61 -5.38
CA ASN A 264 -4.74 -25.62 -6.19
C ASN A 264 -3.77 -24.49 -6.61
N PRO A 265 -3.50 -24.28 -7.91
CA PRO A 265 -2.60 -23.22 -8.38
C PRO A 265 -3.04 -21.81 -7.96
N ASN A 266 -4.34 -21.57 -7.83
CA ASN A 266 -4.87 -20.25 -7.46
C ASN A 266 -4.43 -19.83 -6.05
N VAL A 267 -4.23 -20.78 -5.14
CA VAL A 267 -3.73 -20.50 -3.77
C VAL A 267 -2.34 -19.86 -3.84
N TYR A 268 -1.47 -20.34 -4.73
CA TYR A 268 -0.13 -19.78 -4.90
C TYR A 268 -0.15 -18.40 -5.55
N VAL A 269 -1.05 -18.17 -6.51
CA VAL A 269 -1.24 -16.84 -7.12
C VAL A 269 -1.67 -15.83 -6.06
N VAL A 270 -2.64 -16.19 -5.22
CA VAL A 270 -3.09 -15.36 -4.08
C VAL A 270 -1.95 -15.15 -3.09
N ALA A 271 -1.23 -16.21 -2.70
CA ALA A 271 -0.13 -16.13 -1.74
C ALA A 271 1.00 -15.20 -2.21
N ILE A 272 1.40 -15.30 -3.48
CA ILE A 272 2.41 -14.42 -4.08
C ILE A 272 1.91 -12.98 -4.13
N THR A 273 0.66 -12.77 -4.52
CA THR A 273 0.03 -11.44 -4.57
C THR A 273 0.03 -10.79 -3.19
N LEU A 274 -0.44 -11.51 -2.17
CA LEU A 274 -0.44 -11.07 -0.79
C LEU A 274 0.98 -10.78 -0.31
N ALA A 275 1.93 -11.70 -0.54
CA ALA A 275 3.31 -11.51 -0.11
C ALA A 275 3.95 -10.25 -0.70
N ILE A 276 3.76 -9.99 -2.00
CA ILE A 276 4.31 -8.81 -2.67
C ILE A 276 3.67 -7.53 -2.13
N VAL A 277 2.34 -7.46 -2.13
CA VAL A 277 1.63 -6.23 -1.77
C VAL A 277 1.78 -5.92 -0.27
N ALA A 278 1.62 -6.93 0.60
CA ALA A 278 1.82 -6.77 2.03
C ALA A 278 3.26 -6.34 2.37
N SER A 279 4.25 -6.83 1.62
CA SER A 279 5.65 -6.41 1.77
C SER A 279 5.83 -4.95 1.35
N LEU A 280 5.33 -4.55 0.19
CA LEU A 280 5.45 -3.17 -0.29
C LEU A 280 4.77 -2.19 0.66
N GLU A 281 3.54 -2.47 1.08
CA GLU A 281 2.79 -1.63 2.01
C GLU A 281 3.53 -1.50 3.35
N THR A 282 4.04 -2.62 3.88
CA THR A 282 4.85 -2.62 5.09
C THR A 282 6.07 -1.71 4.92
N LEU A 283 6.87 -1.90 3.87
CA LEU A 283 8.13 -1.17 3.70
C LEU A 283 7.91 0.34 3.50
N LEU A 284 6.83 0.73 2.84
CA LEU A 284 6.42 2.12 2.74
C LEU A 284 5.97 2.69 4.09
N CYS A 285 5.25 1.90 4.89
CA CYS A 285 4.84 2.29 6.24
C CYS A 285 6.01 2.36 7.20
N VAL A 286 7.02 1.50 7.07
CA VAL A 286 8.30 1.60 7.78
C VAL A 286 8.95 2.95 7.48
N GLU A 287 9.12 3.28 6.20
CA GLU A 287 9.77 4.54 5.81
C GLU A 287 8.99 5.76 6.33
N ALA A 288 7.66 5.73 6.26
CA ALA A 288 6.82 6.78 6.80
C ALA A 288 6.90 6.88 8.33
N THR A 289 6.94 5.74 9.03
CA THR A 289 7.05 5.68 10.50
C THR A 289 8.41 6.18 10.96
N ASP A 290 9.51 5.75 10.33
CA ASP A 290 10.88 6.21 10.63
C ASP A 290 11.03 7.72 10.37
N LYS A 291 10.35 8.25 9.35
CA LYS A 291 10.29 9.71 9.09
C LYS A 291 9.53 10.46 10.18
N LEU A 292 8.47 9.89 10.73
CA LEU A 292 7.69 10.48 11.82
C LEU A 292 8.35 10.29 13.20
N ASP A 293 9.23 9.30 13.35
CA ASP A 293 9.94 9.02 14.60
C ASP A 293 10.70 10.28 15.08
N PRO A 294 10.39 10.82 16.28
CA PRO A 294 11.08 11.98 16.84
C PRO A 294 12.60 11.77 17.00
N TRP A 295 13.02 10.52 17.21
CA TRP A 295 14.42 10.12 17.34
C TRP A 295 15.08 9.72 16.02
N LYS A 296 14.33 9.76 14.89
CA LYS A 296 14.82 9.44 13.54
C LYS A 296 15.57 8.11 13.46
N ARG A 297 15.09 7.12 14.22
CA ARG A 297 15.62 5.76 14.17
C ARG A 297 15.32 5.14 12.80
N ARG A 298 16.14 4.19 12.40
CA ARG A 298 15.98 3.46 11.14
C ARG A 298 15.68 2.00 11.40
N THR A 299 14.64 1.50 10.77
CA THR A 299 14.21 0.12 10.83
C THR A 299 14.85 -0.65 9.67
N SER A 300 15.31 -1.88 9.92
CA SER A 300 15.83 -2.75 8.86
C SER A 300 14.68 -3.36 8.07
N THR A 301 14.57 -3.02 6.79
CA THR A 301 13.51 -3.52 5.88
C THR A 301 13.47 -5.05 5.81
N ASN A 302 14.62 -5.72 5.74
CA ASN A 302 14.69 -7.18 5.66
C ASN A 302 14.23 -7.86 6.96
N LYS A 303 14.58 -7.31 8.12
CA LYS A 303 14.10 -7.83 9.41
C LYS A 303 12.60 -7.59 9.56
N GLU A 304 12.11 -6.48 9.04
CA GLU A 304 10.68 -6.20 9.04
C GLU A 304 9.91 -7.19 8.15
N LEU A 305 10.43 -7.57 6.98
CA LEU A 305 9.82 -8.62 6.16
C LEU A 305 9.72 -9.96 6.91
N ILE A 306 10.74 -10.33 7.68
CA ILE A 306 10.68 -11.53 8.54
C ILE A 306 9.61 -11.39 9.62
N ALA A 307 9.52 -10.23 10.26
CA ALA A 307 8.52 -9.97 11.30
C ALA A 307 7.09 -10.03 10.77
N GLN A 308 6.81 -9.36 9.64
CA GLN A 308 5.51 -9.40 8.99
C GLN A 308 5.20 -10.80 8.44
N GLY A 309 6.18 -11.49 7.85
CA GLY A 309 6.00 -12.84 7.36
C GLY A 309 5.67 -13.82 8.49
N THR A 310 6.31 -13.68 9.65
CA THR A 310 5.97 -14.44 10.86
C THR A 310 4.56 -14.11 11.33
N GLY A 311 4.18 -12.82 11.32
CA GLY A 311 2.82 -12.37 11.62
C GLY A 311 1.78 -12.98 10.70
N ASN A 312 2.01 -12.96 9.38
CA ASN A 312 1.10 -13.51 8.38
C ASN A 312 0.99 -15.04 8.49
N LEU A 313 2.10 -15.74 8.71
CA LEU A 313 2.10 -17.17 8.98
C LEU A 313 1.18 -17.50 10.17
N VAL A 314 1.40 -16.84 11.31
CA VAL A 314 0.61 -17.10 12.53
C VAL A 314 -0.83 -16.63 12.40
N SER A 315 -1.07 -15.49 11.73
CA SER A 315 -2.42 -14.97 11.48
C SER A 315 -3.22 -15.96 10.65
N GLY A 316 -2.68 -16.44 9.52
CA GLY A 316 -3.34 -17.43 8.68
C GLY A 316 -3.61 -18.75 9.40
N LEU A 317 -2.69 -19.23 10.25
CA LEU A 317 -2.87 -20.43 11.06
C LEU A 317 -4.00 -20.31 12.10
N LEU A 318 -4.35 -19.10 12.51
CA LEU A 318 -5.33 -18.83 13.57
C LEU A 318 -6.64 -18.24 13.03
N GLY A 319 -6.83 -18.18 11.71
CA GLY A 319 -8.06 -17.64 11.12
C GLY A 319 -8.08 -16.12 11.01
N GLY A 320 -6.92 -15.48 11.12
CA GLY A 320 -6.76 -14.05 10.99
C GLY A 320 -6.51 -13.58 9.57
N LEU A 321 -6.92 -12.34 9.29
CA LEU A 321 -6.57 -11.63 8.07
C LEU A 321 -5.06 -11.36 7.95
N PRO A 322 -4.55 -11.13 6.73
CA PRO A 322 -3.17 -10.74 6.55
C PRO A 322 -2.87 -9.42 7.26
N VAL A 323 -1.66 -9.33 7.83
CA VAL A 323 -1.14 -8.21 8.59
C VAL A 323 -0.05 -7.47 7.80
N THR A 324 -0.04 -6.15 7.95
CA THR A 324 1.06 -5.27 7.53
C THR A 324 1.32 -4.24 8.61
N GLN A 325 2.44 -3.51 8.52
CA GLN A 325 2.62 -2.31 9.33
C GLN A 325 1.67 -1.21 8.84
N VAL A 326 0.90 -0.61 9.75
CA VAL A 326 -0.14 0.38 9.40
C VAL A 326 0.25 1.78 9.86
N ILE A 327 0.32 2.73 8.92
CA ILE A 327 0.71 4.11 9.22
C ILE A 327 -0.25 4.83 10.17
N VAL A 328 -1.55 4.56 10.11
CA VAL A 328 -2.55 5.22 10.99
C VAL A 328 -2.34 4.83 12.45
N ARG A 329 -2.09 3.53 12.72
CA ARG A 329 -1.81 3.04 14.07
C ARG A 329 -0.43 3.47 14.55
N SER A 330 0.58 3.40 13.68
CA SER A 330 1.95 3.80 13.99
C SER A 330 2.04 5.31 14.27
N SER A 331 1.33 6.15 13.52
CA SER A 331 1.28 7.59 13.80
C SER A 331 0.50 7.92 15.07
N ALA A 332 -0.58 7.20 15.40
CA ALA A 332 -1.25 7.33 16.69
C ALA A 332 -0.33 6.95 17.85
N ASN A 333 0.46 5.89 17.68
CA ASN A 333 1.49 5.47 18.63
C ASN A 333 2.52 6.59 18.87
N ILE A 334 3.08 7.14 17.79
CA ILE A 334 4.04 8.25 17.84
C ILE A 334 3.44 9.50 18.51
N ASN A 335 2.24 9.91 18.09
CA ASN A 335 1.59 11.12 18.56
C ASN A 335 1.16 11.04 20.03
N SER A 336 0.90 9.84 20.54
CA SER A 336 0.60 9.59 21.95
C SER A 336 1.84 9.37 22.82
N GLY A 337 3.05 9.52 22.25
CA GLY A 337 4.31 9.48 22.97
C GLY A 337 4.91 8.08 23.13
N GLY A 338 4.49 7.11 22.32
CA GLY A 338 5.12 5.80 22.23
C GLY A 338 6.61 5.90 21.92
N LYS A 339 7.40 5.03 22.54
CA LYS A 339 8.87 5.05 22.47
C LYS A 339 9.46 3.71 22.07
N THR A 340 8.84 2.62 22.51
CA THR A 340 9.30 1.25 22.27
C THR A 340 8.17 0.35 21.77
N LYS A 341 8.55 -0.85 21.30
CA LYS A 341 7.62 -1.88 20.82
C LYS A 341 6.65 -2.38 21.90
N LEU A 342 6.89 -2.05 23.18
CA LEU A 342 5.96 -2.37 24.28
C LEU A 342 4.58 -1.75 24.07
N SER A 343 4.51 -0.59 23.42
CA SER A 343 3.24 0.06 23.04
C SER A 343 2.39 -0.81 22.11
N ALA A 344 3.00 -1.38 21.07
CA ALA A 344 2.34 -2.29 20.13
C ALA A 344 1.93 -3.61 20.81
N ILE A 345 2.80 -4.18 21.64
CA ILE A 345 2.54 -5.43 22.38
C ILE A 345 1.38 -5.22 23.36
N PHE A 346 1.40 -4.14 24.13
CA PHE A 346 0.35 -3.83 25.09
C PHE A 346 -1.00 -3.58 24.40
N HIS A 347 -0.99 -2.87 23.26
CA HIS A 347 -2.17 -2.75 22.41
C HIS A 347 -2.73 -4.12 22.04
N GLY A 348 -1.89 -5.04 21.53
CA GLY A 348 -2.31 -6.38 21.14
C GLY A 348 -2.90 -7.18 22.31
N ILE A 349 -2.33 -7.05 23.51
CA ILE A 349 -2.85 -7.67 24.74
C ILE A 349 -4.23 -7.11 25.09
N ILE A 350 -4.42 -5.78 25.09
CA ILE A 350 -5.74 -5.19 25.38
C ILE A 350 -6.75 -5.61 24.32
N LEU A 351 -6.35 -5.68 23.05
CA LEU A 351 -7.23 -6.11 21.97
C LEU A 351 -7.69 -7.56 22.17
N LEU A 352 -6.79 -8.46 22.58
CA LEU A 352 -7.12 -9.84 22.93
C LEU A 352 -8.08 -9.91 24.12
N LEU A 353 -7.79 -9.19 25.20
CA LEU A 353 -8.67 -9.12 26.37
C LEU A 353 -10.06 -8.59 25.98
N SER A 354 -10.10 -7.62 25.08
CA SER A 354 -11.35 -7.05 24.58
C SER A 354 -12.16 -8.07 23.78
N ALA A 355 -11.48 -8.85 22.94
CA ALA A 355 -12.11 -9.91 22.17
C ALA A 355 -12.72 -11.01 23.05
N VAL A 356 -12.20 -11.22 24.27
CA VAL A 356 -12.74 -12.19 25.23
C VAL A 356 -13.88 -11.58 26.06
N PHE A 357 -13.72 -10.37 26.59
CA PHE A 357 -14.58 -9.86 27.66
C PHE A 357 -15.67 -8.87 27.23
N ILE A 358 -15.51 -8.20 26.09
CA ILE A 358 -16.47 -7.16 25.64
C ILE A 358 -17.22 -7.44 24.32
N PRO A 359 -17.27 -8.65 23.71
CA PRO A 359 -18.08 -8.89 22.50
C PRO A 359 -19.54 -8.41 22.60
N MET A 360 -20.19 -8.53 23.76
CA MET A 360 -21.56 -8.07 23.97
C MET A 360 -21.76 -6.58 23.64
N PHE A 361 -20.81 -5.73 24.02
CA PHE A 361 -20.86 -4.30 23.71
C PHE A 361 -20.45 -4.01 22.27
N LEU A 362 -19.49 -4.78 21.74
CA LEU A 362 -19.06 -4.64 20.35
C LEU A 362 -20.17 -5.02 19.37
N ASN A 363 -21.02 -5.98 19.72
CA ASN A 363 -22.18 -6.39 18.92
C ASN A 363 -23.31 -5.36 18.89
N MET A 364 -23.21 -4.28 19.67
CA MET A 364 -24.15 -3.15 19.60
C MET A 364 -23.76 -2.14 18.52
N ILE A 365 -22.56 -2.26 17.93
CA ILE A 365 -22.01 -1.29 16.99
C ILE A 365 -22.74 -1.42 15.65
N PRO A 366 -23.38 -0.36 15.13
CA PRO A 366 -23.94 -0.37 13.79
C PRO A 366 -22.86 -0.45 12.70
N LEU A 367 -23.05 -1.31 11.69
CA LEU A 367 -22.12 -1.41 10.57
C LEU A 367 -22.00 -0.08 9.79
N ALA A 368 -23.07 0.72 9.74
CA ALA A 368 -23.06 2.07 9.18
C ALA A 368 -22.01 3.00 9.82
N SER A 369 -21.71 2.83 11.12
CA SER A 369 -20.63 3.57 11.79
C SER A 369 -19.25 3.12 11.31
N LEU A 370 -19.04 1.82 11.11
CA LEU A 370 -17.80 1.27 10.57
C LEU A 370 -17.61 1.67 9.10
N ALA A 371 -18.68 1.64 8.31
CA ALA A 371 -18.70 2.11 6.93
C ALA A 371 -18.28 3.58 6.83
N ALA A 372 -18.81 4.46 7.69
CA ALA A 372 -18.40 5.87 7.75
C ALA A 372 -16.89 6.04 8.06
N ILE A 373 -16.34 5.23 8.97
CA ILE A 373 -14.90 5.24 9.27
C ILE A 373 -14.10 4.87 8.01
N LEU A 374 -14.51 3.82 7.29
CA LEU A 374 -13.82 3.36 6.10
C LEU A 374 -13.99 4.30 4.90
N LEU A 375 -15.15 4.92 4.73
CA LEU A 375 -15.38 5.99 3.75
C LEU A 375 -14.39 7.13 3.97
N MET A 376 -14.19 7.54 5.24
CA MET A 376 -13.21 8.57 5.57
C MET A 376 -11.77 8.13 5.30
N VAL A 377 -11.43 6.86 5.55
CA VAL A 377 -10.13 6.29 5.18
C VAL A 377 -9.93 6.30 3.67
N GLY A 378 -10.93 5.84 2.90
CA GLY A 378 -10.91 5.84 1.44
C GLY A 378 -10.75 7.25 0.87
N TYR A 379 -11.47 8.23 1.43
CA TYR A 379 -11.33 9.64 1.07
C TYR A 379 -9.89 10.14 1.28
N LYS A 380 -9.26 9.82 2.41
CA LYS A 380 -7.87 10.23 2.68
C LYS A 380 -6.87 9.63 1.69
N LEU A 381 -7.12 8.42 1.20
CA LEU A 381 -6.30 7.74 0.20
C LEU A 381 -6.51 8.26 -1.24
N ALA A 382 -7.72 8.74 -1.54
CA ALA A 382 -8.12 9.20 -2.87
C ALA A 382 -8.43 10.71 -2.97
N LYS A 383 -7.91 11.52 -2.03
CA LYS A 383 -8.26 12.95 -1.95
C LYS A 383 -7.86 13.72 -3.23
N PRO A 384 -8.69 14.69 -3.69
CA PRO A 384 -8.43 15.45 -4.91
C PRO A 384 -7.06 16.15 -4.95
N GLN A 385 -6.52 16.54 -3.79
CA GLN A 385 -5.20 17.17 -3.70
C GLN A 385 -4.08 16.26 -4.22
N ILE A 386 -4.21 14.92 -4.12
CA ILE A 386 -3.20 13.98 -4.64
C ILE A 386 -3.15 14.08 -6.18
N PHE A 387 -4.29 14.12 -6.86
CA PHE A 387 -4.37 14.27 -8.31
C PHE A 387 -3.70 15.58 -8.77
N ILE A 388 -4.00 16.68 -8.08
CA ILE A 388 -3.40 17.99 -8.37
C ILE A 388 -1.88 17.96 -8.15
N GLN A 389 -1.42 17.33 -7.06
CA GLN A 389 0.03 17.20 -6.78
C GLN A 389 0.74 16.36 -7.85
N MET A 390 0.15 15.25 -8.29
CA MET A 390 0.75 14.39 -9.32
C MET A 390 0.81 15.11 -10.67
N TYR A 391 -0.24 15.83 -11.02
CA TYR A 391 -0.27 16.65 -12.23
C TYR A 391 0.81 17.73 -12.22
N LYS A 392 1.03 18.39 -11.07
CA LYS A 392 2.05 19.45 -10.92
C LYS A 392 3.50 18.94 -10.92
N LEU A 393 3.76 17.67 -10.58
CA LEU A 393 5.12 17.13 -10.55
C LEU A 393 5.69 16.91 -11.95
N SER A 394 4.97 16.15 -12.79
CA SER A 394 5.38 15.84 -14.16
C SER A 394 4.25 15.15 -14.91
N LYS A 395 4.06 15.51 -16.18
CA LYS A 395 3.09 14.82 -17.07
C LYS A 395 3.31 13.31 -17.11
N LEU A 396 4.57 12.87 -17.13
CA LEU A 396 4.90 11.44 -17.21
C LEU A 396 4.53 10.69 -15.94
N GLN A 397 4.80 11.28 -14.78
CA GLN A 397 4.42 10.71 -13.49
C GLN A 397 2.89 10.67 -13.34
N PHE A 398 2.20 11.71 -13.80
CA PHE A 398 0.75 11.77 -13.79
C PHE A 398 0.10 10.70 -14.68
N VAL A 399 0.64 10.44 -15.87
CA VAL A 399 0.15 9.37 -16.75
C VAL A 399 0.35 8.01 -16.10
N ALA A 400 1.54 7.70 -15.58
CA ALA A 400 1.77 6.43 -14.89
C ALA A 400 0.83 6.25 -13.68
N PHE A 401 0.61 7.32 -12.92
CA PHE A 401 -0.35 7.36 -11.80
C PHE A 401 -1.79 7.05 -12.25
N LEU A 402 -2.29 7.75 -13.28
CA LEU A 402 -3.65 7.54 -13.79
C LEU A 402 -3.83 6.15 -14.41
N VAL A 403 -2.85 5.68 -15.20
CA VAL A 403 -2.90 4.34 -15.79
C VAL A 403 -2.93 3.28 -14.69
N THR A 404 -2.15 3.44 -13.62
CA THR A 404 -2.19 2.53 -12.47
C THR A 404 -3.59 2.49 -11.86
N ILE A 405 -4.22 3.65 -11.64
CA ILE A 405 -5.58 3.73 -11.08
C ILE A 405 -6.59 3.02 -11.98
N VAL A 406 -6.62 3.37 -13.26
CA VAL A 406 -7.57 2.83 -14.23
C VAL A 406 -7.36 1.34 -14.39
N ALA A 407 -6.12 0.87 -14.48
CA ALA A 407 -5.81 -0.55 -14.64
C ALA A 407 -6.21 -1.37 -13.41
N ILE A 408 -5.98 -0.87 -12.18
CA ILE A 408 -6.42 -1.56 -10.96
C ILE A 408 -7.95 -1.64 -10.93
N ILE A 409 -8.65 -0.54 -11.21
CA ILE A 409 -10.12 -0.50 -11.17
C ILE A 409 -10.72 -1.39 -12.27
N ALA A 410 -10.12 -1.44 -13.46
CA ALA A 410 -10.62 -2.21 -14.61
C ALA A 410 -10.22 -3.69 -14.61
N THR A 411 -9.21 -4.08 -13.83
CA THR A 411 -8.69 -5.46 -13.79
C THR A 411 -8.58 -5.94 -12.35
N ASP A 412 -7.36 -6.15 -11.86
CA ASP A 412 -7.07 -6.47 -10.48
C ASP A 412 -5.84 -5.68 -10.01
N LEU A 413 -5.59 -5.72 -8.70
CA LEU A 413 -4.51 -4.97 -8.08
C LEU A 413 -3.13 -5.34 -8.66
N LEU A 414 -2.85 -6.64 -8.84
CA LEU A 414 -1.53 -7.11 -9.27
C LEU A 414 -1.25 -6.71 -10.73
N LYS A 415 -2.19 -6.99 -11.64
CA LYS A 415 -2.11 -6.61 -13.05
C LYS A 415 -2.00 -5.09 -13.18
N GLY A 416 -2.81 -4.35 -12.42
CA GLY A 416 -2.79 -2.90 -12.42
C GLY A 416 -1.44 -2.30 -11.99
N ILE A 417 -0.81 -2.88 -10.96
CA ILE A 417 0.56 -2.51 -10.54
C ILE A 417 1.57 -2.81 -11.66
N PHE A 418 1.53 -4.00 -12.28
CA PHE A 418 2.46 -4.34 -13.36
C PHE A 418 2.32 -3.43 -14.57
N ILE A 419 1.09 -3.09 -14.97
CA ILE A 419 0.81 -2.16 -16.07
C ILE A 419 1.36 -0.76 -15.71
N GLY A 420 1.08 -0.28 -14.49
CA GLY A 420 1.59 0.99 -13.99
C GLY A 420 3.12 1.05 -13.97
N MET A 421 3.77 -0.02 -13.51
CA MET A 421 5.22 -0.20 -13.52
C MET A 421 5.78 -0.19 -14.95
N ALA A 422 5.16 -0.92 -15.88
CA ALA A 422 5.59 -0.99 -17.27
C ALA A 422 5.55 0.40 -17.93
N VAL A 423 4.49 1.17 -17.70
CA VAL A 423 4.36 2.54 -18.20
C VAL A 423 5.40 3.47 -17.57
N ALA A 424 5.60 3.37 -16.25
CA ALA A 424 6.61 4.17 -15.57
C ALA A 424 8.04 3.85 -16.06
N LEU A 425 8.37 2.56 -16.21
CA LEU A 425 9.65 2.09 -16.74
C LEU A 425 9.85 2.56 -18.18
N PHE A 426 8.85 2.41 -19.04
CA PHE A 426 8.90 2.90 -20.42
C PHE A 426 9.27 4.39 -20.48
N TYR A 427 8.66 5.22 -19.63
CA TYR A 427 8.96 6.65 -19.60
C TYR A 427 10.35 6.97 -19.04
N ILE A 428 10.82 6.23 -18.04
CA ILE A 428 12.19 6.36 -17.52
C ILE A 428 13.19 6.02 -18.63
N LEU A 429 13.00 4.89 -19.31
CA LEU A 429 13.85 4.45 -20.42
C LEU A 429 13.82 5.44 -21.58
N ARG A 430 12.63 5.91 -22.00
CA ARG A 430 12.50 6.91 -23.06
C ARG A 430 13.18 8.24 -22.70
N ARG A 431 13.12 8.67 -21.44
CA ARG A 431 13.78 9.91 -21.01
C ARG A 431 15.30 9.77 -20.94
N ASN A 432 15.80 8.60 -20.55
CA ASN A 432 17.21 8.28 -20.62
C ASN A 432 17.70 8.22 -22.09
N TYR A 433 16.90 7.61 -22.98
CA TYR A 433 17.15 7.57 -24.42
C TYR A 433 17.29 8.96 -25.06
N LEU A 434 16.44 9.92 -24.67
CA LEU A 434 16.39 11.26 -25.28
C LEU A 434 17.43 12.26 -24.75
N ASN A 435 18.19 11.95 -23.70
CA ASN A 435 19.24 12.84 -23.17
C ASN A 435 20.64 12.17 -23.07
N PRO A 436 21.16 11.56 -24.15
CA PRO A 436 22.43 10.83 -24.11
C PRO A 436 23.65 11.73 -24.26
N SER A 437 23.48 12.87 -24.94
CA SER A 437 24.56 13.72 -25.37
C SER A 437 24.05 15.11 -25.71
N ARG A 438 24.91 16.12 -25.57
CA ARG A 438 24.64 17.49 -25.98
C ARG A 438 25.53 17.83 -27.16
N LEU A 439 24.92 18.05 -28.32
CA LEU A 439 25.59 18.56 -29.50
C LEU A 439 25.57 20.10 -29.44
N THR A 440 26.74 20.71 -29.56
CA THR A 440 26.90 22.17 -29.72
C THR A 440 27.66 22.45 -31.00
N LYS A 441 27.27 23.51 -31.71
CA LYS A 441 27.96 23.98 -32.90
C LYS A 441 28.67 25.29 -32.58
N GLU A 442 29.95 25.36 -32.92
CA GLU A 442 30.76 26.59 -32.86
C GLU A 442 31.40 26.80 -34.24
N THR A 443 31.50 28.05 -34.69
CA THR A 443 32.20 28.37 -35.94
C THR A 443 33.54 28.99 -35.60
N ILE A 444 34.63 28.28 -35.88
CA ILE A 444 36.00 28.71 -35.60
C ILE A 444 36.71 28.94 -36.92
N ASN A 445 37.23 30.15 -37.14
CA ASN A 445 37.97 30.52 -38.37
C ASN A 445 37.20 30.23 -39.67
N GLY A 446 35.87 30.40 -39.67
CA GLY A 446 35.01 30.15 -40.84
C GLY A 446 34.69 28.68 -41.11
N LYS A 447 35.12 27.76 -40.23
CA LYS A 447 34.83 26.33 -40.30
C LYS A 447 33.89 25.91 -39.16
N ASP A 448 32.91 25.08 -39.47
CA ASP A 448 31.95 24.58 -38.49
C ASP A 448 32.57 23.43 -37.67
N VAL A 449 32.62 23.64 -36.36
CA VAL A 449 33.09 22.66 -35.37
C VAL A 449 31.91 22.20 -34.53
N TYR A 450 31.59 20.92 -34.64
CA TYR A 450 30.56 20.25 -33.85
C TYR A 450 31.21 19.61 -32.63
N LYS A 451 30.71 19.91 -31.44
CA LYS A 451 31.14 19.27 -30.20
C LYS A 451 30.01 18.42 -29.64
N LEU A 452 30.20 17.10 -29.67
CA LEU A 452 29.30 16.11 -29.10
C LEU A 452 29.81 15.72 -27.71
N ARG A 453 29.18 16.27 -26.67
CA ARG A 453 29.52 15.93 -25.28
C ARG A 453 28.62 14.81 -24.78
N LEU A 454 29.21 13.69 -24.38
CA LEU A 454 28.50 12.54 -23.84
C LEU A 454 28.02 12.80 -22.40
N SER A 455 26.91 12.16 -22.01
CA SER A 455 26.43 12.15 -20.62
C SER A 455 27.40 11.40 -19.69
N GLU A 456 27.29 11.63 -18.38
CA GLU A 456 28.15 10.95 -17.38
C GLU A 456 28.03 9.42 -17.44
N GLU A 457 26.84 8.93 -17.76
CA GLU A 457 26.50 7.51 -17.94
C GLU A 457 25.90 7.33 -19.33
N THR A 458 26.64 6.69 -20.24
CA THR A 458 26.23 6.43 -21.61
C THR A 458 26.04 4.92 -21.81
N THR A 459 24.80 4.46 -21.69
CA THR A 459 24.44 3.03 -21.69
C THR A 459 24.06 2.52 -23.08
N PHE A 460 23.79 1.22 -23.23
CA PHE A 460 23.34 0.63 -24.49
C PHE A 460 22.04 1.27 -25.02
N LEU A 461 21.19 1.81 -24.14
CA LEU A 461 19.98 2.54 -24.50
C LEU A 461 20.30 3.76 -25.36
N ASN A 462 21.49 4.35 -25.22
CA ASN A 462 21.89 5.56 -25.91
C ASN A 462 22.44 5.31 -27.32
N LYS A 463 22.74 4.05 -27.69
CA LYS A 463 23.34 3.65 -28.98
C LYS A 463 22.64 4.29 -30.18
N ALA A 464 21.34 4.09 -30.32
CA ALA A 464 20.60 4.56 -31.49
C ALA A 464 20.49 6.10 -31.54
N SER A 465 20.40 6.79 -30.40
CA SER A 465 20.37 8.25 -30.41
C SER A 465 21.74 8.84 -30.73
N ILE A 466 22.84 8.24 -30.25
CA ILE A 466 24.20 8.68 -30.57
C ILE A 466 24.51 8.41 -32.05
N ALA A 467 24.19 7.22 -32.54
CA ALA A 467 24.32 6.88 -33.97
C ALA A 467 23.58 7.90 -34.85
N LYS A 468 22.32 8.20 -34.52
CA LYS A 468 21.54 9.21 -35.23
C LYS A 468 22.18 10.60 -35.20
N THR A 469 22.70 11.04 -34.04
CA THR A 469 23.37 12.34 -33.92
C THR A 469 24.67 12.37 -34.74
N LEU A 470 25.43 11.28 -34.79
CA LEU A 470 26.63 11.16 -35.61
C LEU A 470 26.29 11.19 -37.11
N ASP A 471 25.20 10.52 -37.52
CA ASP A 471 24.73 10.54 -38.90
C ASP A 471 24.25 11.91 -39.37
N GLU A 472 23.71 12.73 -38.47
CA GLU A 472 23.24 14.09 -38.75
C GLU A 472 24.37 15.13 -38.85
N ILE A 473 25.63 14.76 -38.54
CA ILE A 473 26.77 15.67 -38.67
C ILE A 473 27.02 16.01 -40.16
N PRO A 474 27.07 17.31 -40.54
CA PRO A 474 27.29 17.72 -41.92
C PRO A 474 28.65 17.30 -42.47
N GLU A 475 28.70 17.04 -43.77
CA GLU A 475 29.93 16.76 -44.51
C GLU A 475 30.90 17.94 -44.46
N ASN A 476 32.20 17.66 -44.58
CA ASN A 476 33.29 18.66 -44.58
C ASN A 476 33.40 19.50 -43.28
N SER A 477 32.97 18.96 -42.14
CA SER A 477 33.02 19.61 -40.83
C SER A 477 34.06 18.98 -39.90
N ASP A 478 34.33 19.63 -38.75
CA ASP A 478 35.13 19.04 -37.68
C ASP A 478 34.20 18.60 -36.53
N LEU A 479 34.44 17.40 -35.98
CA LEU A 479 33.67 16.82 -34.90
C LEU A 479 34.59 16.50 -33.69
N ILE A 480 34.23 17.01 -32.52
CA ILE A 480 34.86 16.65 -31.24
C ILE A 480 33.87 15.80 -30.45
N ILE A 481 34.22 14.54 -30.17
CA ILE A 481 33.45 13.67 -29.29
C ILE A 481 34.12 13.69 -27.91
N ASP A 482 33.46 14.33 -26.95
CA ASP A 482 33.99 14.61 -25.62
C ASP A 482 33.32 13.70 -24.57
N GLY A 483 34.09 12.70 -24.13
CA GLY A 483 33.77 11.78 -23.03
C GLY A 483 34.64 12.00 -21.79
N GLU A 484 35.33 13.14 -21.66
CA GLU A 484 36.25 13.39 -20.53
C GLU A 484 35.56 13.29 -19.16
N LYS A 485 34.28 13.69 -19.10
CA LYS A 485 33.45 13.60 -17.89
C LYS A 485 32.50 12.41 -17.88
N THR A 486 32.68 11.46 -18.80
CA THR A 486 31.87 10.25 -18.87
C THR A 486 32.52 9.16 -18.04
N PHE A 487 31.82 8.70 -17.01
CA PHE A 487 32.30 7.65 -16.10
C PHE A 487 32.19 6.26 -16.74
N PHE A 488 31.10 6.02 -17.47
CA PHE A 488 30.85 4.74 -18.12
C PHE A 488 30.26 4.93 -19.53
N ILE A 489 30.81 4.19 -20.48
CA ILE A 489 30.31 4.06 -21.85
C ILE A 489 30.12 2.58 -22.14
N ALA A 490 28.91 2.18 -22.50
CA ALA A 490 28.60 0.83 -22.91
C ALA A 490 29.37 0.46 -24.18
N TYR A 491 29.80 -0.80 -24.27
CA TYR A 491 30.58 -1.31 -25.40
C TYR A 491 29.91 -1.02 -26.75
N ASP A 492 28.60 -1.26 -26.84
CA ASP A 492 27.77 -0.96 -28.02
C ASP A 492 27.90 0.49 -28.53
N VAL A 493 28.09 1.45 -27.63
CA VAL A 493 28.24 2.86 -27.97
C VAL A 493 29.67 3.16 -28.39
N LEU A 494 30.65 2.59 -27.69
CA LEU A 494 32.07 2.69 -28.08
C LEU A 494 32.29 2.13 -29.49
N GLU A 495 31.70 0.98 -29.78
CA GLU A 495 31.75 0.35 -31.09
C GLU A 495 31.14 1.24 -32.17
N ASN A 496 29.97 1.85 -31.90
CA ASN A 496 29.31 2.76 -32.84
C ASN A 496 30.15 4.03 -33.10
N ILE A 497 30.77 4.60 -32.07
CA ILE A 497 31.68 5.75 -32.19
C ILE A 497 32.92 5.35 -33.02
N GLN A 498 33.48 4.16 -32.78
CA GLN A 498 34.64 3.67 -33.52
C GLN A 498 34.31 3.39 -34.98
N GLU A 499 33.15 2.79 -35.27
CA GLU A 499 32.66 2.54 -36.62
C GLU A 499 32.48 3.85 -37.38
N PHE A 500 31.83 4.85 -36.75
CA PHE A 500 31.70 6.18 -37.34
C PHE A 500 33.07 6.82 -37.59
N THR A 501 33.99 6.74 -36.63
CA THR A 501 35.33 7.36 -36.71
C THR A 501 36.20 6.69 -37.78
N ASN A 502 36.08 5.37 -37.95
CA ASN A 502 36.94 4.60 -38.85
C ASN A 502 36.44 4.59 -40.30
N TYR A 503 35.12 4.67 -40.51
CA TYR A 503 34.48 4.47 -41.81
C TYR A 503 33.63 5.68 -42.24
N THR A 504 32.53 5.98 -41.53
CA THR A 504 31.55 7.00 -41.95
C THR A 504 32.15 8.40 -42.03
N SER A 505 33.01 8.77 -41.09
CA SER A 505 33.70 10.07 -41.05
C SER A 505 34.55 10.30 -42.31
N LYS A 506 35.25 9.27 -42.80
CA LYS A 506 36.11 9.34 -43.99
C LYS A 506 35.28 9.53 -45.26
N ILE A 507 34.12 8.88 -45.34
CA ILE A 507 33.19 9.02 -46.47
C ILE A 507 32.61 10.44 -46.51
N LYS A 508 32.23 10.99 -45.35
CA LYS A 508 31.66 12.35 -45.21
C LYS A 508 32.70 13.47 -45.14
N ASN A 509 34.00 13.14 -45.23
CA ASN A 509 35.12 14.08 -45.04
C ASN A 509 35.01 14.89 -43.73
N ILE A 510 34.68 14.22 -42.62
CA ILE A 510 34.57 14.81 -41.28
C ILE A 510 35.85 14.49 -40.50
N ASN A 511 36.54 15.51 -39.95
CA ASN A 511 37.67 15.26 -39.06
C ASN A 511 37.16 15.02 -37.63
N VAL A 512 37.38 13.82 -37.10
CA VAL A 512 36.90 13.43 -35.77
C VAL A 512 38.05 13.46 -34.76
N THR A 513 37.84 14.14 -33.64
CA THR A 513 38.72 14.09 -32.46
C THR A 513 37.94 13.51 -31.28
N THR A 514 38.46 12.43 -30.68
CA THR A 514 37.85 11.83 -29.48
C THR A 514 38.65 12.21 -28.22
N ILE A 515 37.96 12.61 -27.14
CA ILE A 515 38.57 12.96 -25.86
C ILE A 515 37.99 12.07 -24.77
N GLY A 516 38.83 11.34 -24.04
CA GLY A 516 38.38 10.49 -22.93
C GLY A 516 37.56 9.25 -23.34
N ILE A 517 37.61 8.86 -24.61
CA ILE A 517 36.89 7.69 -25.14
C ILE A 517 37.88 6.53 -25.31
N LYS A 518 37.53 5.35 -24.80
CA LYS A 518 38.35 4.13 -24.96
C LYS A 518 38.16 3.56 -26.35
N GLU A 519 39.25 3.17 -27.01
CA GLU A 519 39.17 2.40 -28.25
C GLU A 519 38.70 0.97 -27.97
N VAL A 520 37.87 0.44 -28.86
CA VAL A 520 37.37 -0.94 -28.80
C VAL A 520 37.46 -1.59 -30.17
N THR A 521 37.57 -2.92 -30.18
CA THR A 521 37.59 -3.72 -31.41
C THR A 521 36.17 -3.80 -32.00
N ILE A 522 35.98 -3.48 -33.27
CA ILE A 522 34.65 -3.57 -33.90
C ILE A 522 34.33 -5.06 -34.15
N ALA A 523 33.31 -5.58 -33.48
CA ALA A 523 32.89 -6.97 -33.56
C ALA A 523 31.90 -7.15 -34.73
N GLY A 524 32.41 -7.06 -35.95
CA GLY A 524 31.55 -7.17 -37.14
C GLY A 524 32.23 -7.07 -38.50
N GLY A 525 33.56 -7.21 -38.56
CA GLY A 525 34.27 -7.29 -39.83
C GLY A 525 34.08 -8.66 -40.50
N HIS A 526 32.94 -8.86 -41.16
CA HIS A 526 32.78 -9.81 -42.26
C HIS A 526 32.67 -9.05 -43.58
#